data_AF-K2DUS5-F1
#
_entry.id   AF-K2DUS5-F1
#
_cell.length_a   1.000
_cell.length_b   1.000
_cell.length_c   1.000
_cell.angle_alpha   90.00
_cell.angle_beta   90.00
_cell.angle_gamma   90.00
#
_symmetry.space_group_name_H-M   'P 1'
#
loop_
_entity.id
_entity.type
_entity.pdbx_description
1 polymer ?
#
loop_
_entity_poly.entity_id
_entity_poly.type
_entity_poly.pdbx_seq_one_letter_code
_entity_poly.pdbx_strand_id
1 'polypeptide(L)'
;MITLIWVLYLSLLLVLCIYLVYLIYRLWPVVRYAKQPLPFIPIPAYIAKAIAQLPELAGKQRIVDLGCGRGHLLLAIRKYHPTAELFGVEYNQKLIRNMNRVQITQGDMFTYDISHVDAIVGWWVPKFC
;
A
#
# COMPACT_ATOMS: atom_id res chain seq x y z
N MET A 1 -6.06 -57.79 -17.27
CA MET A 1 -4.80 -57.07 -16.97
C MET A 1 -4.85 -55.63 -17.45
N ILE A 2 -5.16 -55.36 -18.73
CA ILE A 2 -5.27 -53.99 -19.28
C ILE A 2 -6.32 -53.13 -18.57
N THR A 3 -7.50 -53.68 -18.29
CA THR A 3 -8.58 -52.96 -17.58
C THR A 3 -8.19 -52.51 -16.17
N LEU A 4 -7.48 -53.37 -15.42
CA LEU A 4 -6.97 -53.05 -14.09
C LEU A 4 -5.96 -51.89 -14.11
N ILE A 5 -5.08 -51.88 -15.12
CA ILE A 5 -4.07 -50.82 -15.31
C ILE A 5 -4.75 -49.46 -15.52
N TRP A 6 -5.79 -49.41 -16.37
CA TRP A 6 -6.56 -48.18 -16.59
C TRP A 6 -7.29 -47.69 -15.35
N VAL A 7 -7.90 -48.60 -14.58
CA VAL A 7 -8.58 -48.25 -13.33
C VAL A 7 -7.59 -47.64 -12.32
N LEU A 8 -6.41 -48.26 -12.16
CA LEU A 8 -5.37 -47.73 -11.28
C LEU A 8 -4.86 -46.36 -11.76
N TYR A 9 -4.60 -46.23 -13.06
CA TYR A 9 -4.16 -44.96 -13.65
C TYR A 9 -5.19 -43.84 -13.43
N LEU A 10 -6.48 -44.10 -13.71
CA LEU A 10 -7.55 -43.13 -13.49
C LEU A 10 -7.72 -42.79 -12.00
N SER A 11 -7.56 -43.76 -11.10
CA SER A 11 -7.62 -43.52 -9.65
C SER A 11 -6.48 -42.61 -9.17
N LEU A 12 -5.26 -42.81 -9.69
CA LEU A 12 -4.11 -41.97 -9.37
C LEU A 12 -4.29 -40.55 -9.89
N LEU A 13 -4.80 -40.40 -11.12
CA LEU A 13 -5.14 -39.10 -11.67
C LEU A 13 -6.21 -38.39 -10.84
N LEU A 14 -7.24 -39.11 -10.39
CA LEU A 14 -8.28 -38.55 -9.55
C LEU A 14 -7.72 -38.06 -8.20
N VAL A 15 -6.87 -38.86 -7.55
CA VAL A 15 -6.20 -38.48 -6.29
C VAL A 15 -5.30 -37.26 -6.50
N LEU A 16 -4.55 -37.22 -7.59
CA LEU A 16 -3.72 -36.06 -7.94
C LEU A 16 -4.58 -34.81 -8.16
N CYS A 17 -5.68 -34.90 -8.90
CA CYS A 17 -6.62 -33.79 -9.10
C CYS A 17 -7.20 -33.28 -7.77
N ILE A 18 -7.64 -34.18 -6.88
CA ILE A 18 -8.15 -33.82 -5.56
C ILE A 18 -7.06 -33.11 -4.74
N TYR A 19 -5.83 -33.62 -4.77
CA TYR A 19 -4.71 -33.02 -4.07
C TYR A 19 -4.35 -31.64 -4.61
N LEU A 20 -4.36 -31.44 -5.94
CA LEU A 20 -4.14 -30.13 -6.55
C LEU A 20 -5.24 -29.13 -6.18
N VAL A 21 -6.51 -29.54 -6.18
CA VAL A 21 -7.63 -28.70 -5.73
C VAL A 21 -7.46 -28.32 -4.26
N TYR A 22 -7.05 -29.27 -3.41
CA TYR A 22 -6.73 -29.03 -2.01
C TYR A 22 -5.59 -28.01 -1.85
N LEU A 23 -4.51 -28.13 -2.62
CA LEU A 23 -3.40 -27.17 -2.60
C LEU A 23 -3.85 -25.77 -3.05
N ILE A 24 -4.65 -25.68 -4.13
CA ILE A 24 -5.22 -24.41 -4.60
C ILE A 24 -6.06 -23.79 -3.49
N TYR A 25 -6.96 -24.55 -2.87
CA TYR A 25 -7.79 -24.07 -1.75
C TYR A 25 -6.96 -23.57 -0.57
N ARG A 26 -5.87 -24.26 -0.23
CA ARG A 26 -4.97 -23.88 0.87
C ARG A 26 -4.14 -22.63 0.56
N LEU A 27 -3.69 -22.47 -0.70
CA LEU A 27 -2.85 -21.35 -1.12
C LEU A 27 -3.65 -20.11 -1.50
N TRP A 28 -4.91 -20.28 -1.92
CA TRP A 28 -5.80 -19.18 -2.29
C TRP A 28 -5.91 -18.08 -1.21
N PRO A 29 -6.12 -18.37 0.09
CA PRO A 29 -6.12 -17.35 1.11
C PRO A 29 -4.76 -16.66 1.23
N VAL A 30 -3.64 -17.36 1.14
CA VAL A 30 -2.30 -16.72 1.21
C VAL A 30 -2.13 -15.69 0.09
N VAL A 31 -2.49 -16.04 -1.14
CA VAL A 31 -2.43 -15.13 -2.29
C VAL A 31 -3.41 -13.97 -2.15
N ARG A 32 -4.61 -14.23 -1.61
CA ARG A 32 -5.67 -13.22 -1.46
C ARG A 32 -5.43 -12.26 -0.30
N TYR A 33 -4.95 -12.77 0.85
CA TYR A 33 -4.72 -11.97 2.06
C TYR A 33 -3.39 -11.22 2.02
N ALA A 34 -2.38 -11.71 1.31
CA ALA A 34 -1.14 -10.96 1.07
C ALA A 34 -1.37 -9.63 0.33
N LYS A 35 -2.52 -9.46 -0.34
CA LYS A 35 -2.86 -8.28 -1.14
C LYS A 35 -4.08 -7.51 -0.64
N GLN A 36 -4.55 -7.74 0.60
CA GLN A 36 -5.69 -6.96 1.09
C GLN A 36 -5.29 -5.49 1.19
N PRO A 37 -6.00 -4.57 0.50
CA PRO A 37 -5.78 -3.15 0.70
C PRO A 37 -6.16 -2.83 2.14
N LEU A 38 -5.22 -2.25 2.88
CA LEU A 38 -5.50 -1.74 4.23
C LEU A 38 -6.65 -0.74 4.14
N PRO A 39 -7.58 -0.72 5.11
CA PRO A 39 -8.65 0.26 5.09
C PRO A 39 -8.07 1.67 5.18
N PHE A 40 -8.63 2.59 4.38
CA PHE A 40 -8.21 3.98 4.41
C PHE A 40 -8.74 4.67 5.67
N ILE A 41 -7.83 5.01 6.58
CA ILE A 41 -8.14 5.78 7.79
C ILE A 41 -7.52 7.18 7.60
N PRO A 42 -8.33 8.21 7.30
CA PRO A 42 -7.81 9.55 7.11
C PRO A 42 -7.23 10.12 8.41
N ILE A 43 -6.10 10.81 8.30
CA ILE A 43 -5.55 11.60 9.40
C ILE A 43 -6.56 12.69 9.83
N PRO A 44 -6.84 12.84 11.14
CA PRO A 44 -7.63 13.96 11.64
C PRO A 44 -6.97 15.31 11.32
N ALA A 45 -7.77 16.30 10.91
CA ALA A 45 -7.25 17.59 10.43
C ALA A 45 -6.36 18.33 11.45
N TYR A 46 -6.66 18.21 12.75
CA TYR A 46 -5.86 18.82 13.82
C TYR A 46 -4.49 18.15 13.97
N ILE A 47 -4.40 16.83 13.77
CA ILE A 47 -3.12 16.10 13.79
C ILE A 47 -2.31 16.45 12.53
N ALA A 48 -2.94 16.50 11.36
CA ALA A 48 -2.27 16.92 10.13
C ALA A 48 -1.68 18.32 10.26
N LYS A 49 -2.40 19.24 10.89
CA LYS A 49 -1.91 20.58 11.22
C LYS A 49 -0.72 20.53 12.19
N ALA A 50 -0.81 19.75 13.26
CA ALA A 50 0.26 19.62 14.24
C ALA A 50 1.55 19.06 13.61
N ILE A 51 1.45 18.02 12.78
CA ILE A 51 2.58 17.46 12.03
C ILE A 51 3.19 18.52 11.09
N ALA A 52 2.35 19.25 10.35
CA ALA A 52 2.84 20.28 9.43
C ALA A 52 3.59 21.43 10.13
N GLN A 53 3.36 21.63 11.43
CA GLN A 53 4.00 22.65 12.26
C GLN A 53 5.25 22.15 13.01
N LEU A 54 5.60 20.87 12.86
CA LEU A 54 6.78 20.30 13.51
C LEU A 54 8.06 21.05 13.07
N PRO A 55 8.92 21.46 14.02
CA PRO A 55 10.15 22.18 13.70
C PRO A 55 11.11 21.35 12.84
N GLU A 56 11.03 20.02 12.87
CA GLU A 56 11.82 19.10 12.05
C GLU A 56 11.53 19.24 10.54
N LEU A 57 10.36 19.78 10.17
CA LEU A 57 10.02 20.09 8.79
C LEU A 57 10.54 21.46 8.34
N ALA A 58 10.97 22.32 9.27
CA ALA A 58 11.47 23.65 8.91
C ALA A 58 12.75 23.53 8.06
N GLY A 59 12.77 24.22 6.92
CA GLY A 59 13.90 24.22 5.98
C GLY A 59 14.00 22.98 5.07
N LYS A 60 13.11 21.99 5.23
CA LYS A 60 13.01 20.83 4.32
C LYS A 60 12.43 21.27 2.99
N GLN A 61 13.12 20.95 1.89
CA GLN A 61 12.72 21.37 0.55
C GLN A 61 11.94 20.26 -0.16
N ARG A 62 12.22 19.00 0.12
CA ARG A 62 11.57 17.84 -0.50
C ARG A 62 10.96 16.95 0.56
N ILE A 63 9.63 16.90 0.62
CA ILE A 63 8.89 16.16 1.64
C ILE A 63 8.00 15.13 0.96
N VAL A 64 8.08 13.87 1.39
CA VAL A 64 7.23 12.79 0.90
C VAL A 64 6.30 12.26 1.97
N ASP A 65 5.03 12.07 1.61
CA ASP A 65 4.02 11.36 2.41
C ASP A 65 3.84 9.94 1.84
N LEU A 66 4.33 8.94 2.56
CA LEU A 66 4.23 7.53 2.15
C LEU A 66 2.89 6.95 2.63
N GLY A 67 2.08 6.43 1.70
CA GLY A 67 0.69 6.08 2.00
C GLY A 67 -0.21 7.30 2.13
N CYS A 68 -0.05 8.29 1.25
CA CYS A 68 -0.66 9.61 1.39
C CYS A 68 -2.20 9.61 1.30
N GLY A 69 -2.82 8.51 0.83
CA GLY A 69 -4.25 8.40 0.62
C GLY A 69 -4.77 9.53 -0.27
N ARG A 70 -5.69 10.32 0.27
CA ARG A 70 -6.27 11.48 -0.41
C ARG A 70 -5.44 12.77 -0.31
N GLY A 71 -4.27 12.72 0.34
CA GLY A 71 -3.31 13.84 0.42
C GLY A 71 -3.61 14.90 1.49
N HIS A 72 -4.43 14.60 2.50
CA HIS A 72 -4.80 15.57 3.55
C HIS A 72 -3.58 16.13 4.32
N LEU A 73 -2.59 15.29 4.59
CA LEU A 73 -1.35 15.70 5.26
C LEU A 73 -0.51 16.61 4.35
N LEU A 74 -0.34 16.25 3.07
CA LEU A 74 0.33 17.09 2.08
C LEU A 74 -0.33 18.47 1.93
N LEU A 75 -1.66 18.53 1.93
CA LEU A 75 -2.40 19.80 1.92
C LEU A 75 -2.16 20.63 3.18
N ALA A 76 -2.04 20.00 4.35
CA ALA A 76 -1.69 20.70 5.59
C ALA A 76 -0.26 21.23 5.53
N ILE A 77 0.70 20.40 5.09
CA ILE A 77 2.12 20.78 4.93
C ILE A 77 2.28 21.94 3.97
N ARG A 78 1.59 21.93 2.82
CA ARG A 78 1.64 23.03 1.83
C ARG A 78 1.30 24.39 2.43
N LYS A 79 0.44 24.46 3.46
CA LYS A 79 0.07 25.72 4.12
C LYS A 79 1.20 26.31 4.96
N TYR A 80 2.06 25.47 5.54
CA TYR A 80 3.16 25.88 6.43
C TYR A 80 4.50 25.91 5.71
N HIS A 81 4.65 25.12 4.65
CA HIS A 81 5.86 24.99 3.84
C HIS A 81 5.53 25.26 2.36
N PRO A 82 5.18 26.51 1.99
CA PRO A 82 4.65 26.85 0.67
C PRO A 82 5.67 26.70 -0.46
N THR A 83 6.96 26.65 -0.16
CA THR A 83 8.06 26.49 -1.13
C THR A 83 8.54 25.06 -1.28
N ALA A 84 8.20 24.15 -0.36
CA ALA A 84 8.64 22.77 -0.43
C ALA A 84 8.03 22.04 -1.66
N GLU A 85 8.80 21.20 -2.31
CA GLU A 85 8.34 20.17 -3.23
C GLU A 85 7.69 19.05 -2.42
N LEU A 86 6.45 18.71 -2.77
CA LEU A 86 5.62 17.77 -2.01
C LEU A 86 5.29 16.57 -2.87
N PHE A 87 5.66 15.40 -2.38
CA PHE A 87 5.47 14.11 -3.04
C PHE A 87 4.52 13.24 -2.22
N GLY A 88 3.66 12.49 -2.87
CA GLY A 88 2.80 11.49 -2.25
C GLY A 88 2.93 10.15 -2.96
N VAL A 89 3.00 9.08 -2.18
CA VAL A 89 3.00 7.71 -2.71
C VAL A 89 1.76 7.01 -2.20
N GLU A 90 0.94 6.47 -3.10
CA GLU A 90 -0.29 5.77 -2.72
C GLU A 90 -0.46 4.50 -3.55
N TYR A 91 -0.71 3.38 -2.89
CA TYR A 91 -0.89 2.10 -3.56
C TYR A 91 -2.25 1.99 -4.24
N ASN A 92 -3.31 2.47 -3.57
CA ASN A 92 -4.67 2.41 -4.03
C ASN A 92 -5.02 3.61 -4.92
N GLN A 93 -5.01 3.37 -6.23
CA GLN A 93 -5.35 4.37 -7.24
C GLN A 93 -6.67 5.12 -6.99
N LYS A 94 -7.66 4.49 -6.32
CA LYS A 94 -8.96 5.13 -6.02
C LYS A 94 -8.86 6.27 -5.00
N LEU A 95 -7.78 6.34 -4.23
CA LEU A 95 -7.55 7.38 -3.24
C LEU A 95 -6.80 8.59 -3.82
N ILE A 96 -6.05 8.38 -4.90
CA ILE A 96 -5.24 9.41 -5.56
C ILE A 96 -6.16 10.52 -6.09
N ARG A 97 -5.78 11.77 -5.79
CA ARG A 97 -6.46 12.97 -6.26
C ARG A 97 -5.45 13.90 -6.91
N ASN A 98 -5.82 14.49 -8.05
CA ASN A 98 -5.05 15.56 -8.64
C ASN A 98 -5.12 16.79 -7.74
N MET A 99 -3.97 17.27 -7.30
CA MET A 99 -3.85 18.45 -6.47
C MET A 99 -2.82 19.39 -7.08
N ASN A 100 -3.10 20.68 -7.04
CA ASN A 100 -2.17 21.66 -7.55
C ASN A 100 -0.91 21.70 -6.67
N ARG A 101 0.28 21.70 -7.30
CA ARG A 101 1.58 21.79 -6.62
C ARG A 101 1.87 20.64 -5.63
N VAL A 102 1.26 19.47 -5.83
CA VAL A 102 1.59 18.23 -5.10
C VAL A 102 1.65 17.11 -6.12
N GLN A 103 2.75 16.38 -6.16
CA GLN A 103 2.92 15.24 -7.06
C GLN A 103 2.54 13.97 -6.33
N ILE A 104 1.45 13.31 -6.72
CA ILE A 104 1.10 11.99 -6.20
C ILE A 104 1.37 10.94 -7.27
N THR A 105 2.13 9.92 -6.91
CA THR A 105 2.45 8.77 -7.75
C THR A 105 1.80 7.52 -7.19
N GLN A 106 1.17 6.74 -8.07
CA GLN A 106 0.69 5.42 -7.69
C GLN A 106 1.89 4.48 -7.51
N GLY A 107 2.02 3.87 -6.34
CA GLY A 107 3.16 3.00 -6.06
C GLY A 107 3.11 2.33 -4.69
N ASP A 108 3.96 1.33 -4.51
CA ASP A 108 4.22 0.72 -3.22
C ASP A 108 5.28 1.55 -2.47
N MET A 109 4.91 2.02 -1.27
CA MET A 109 5.78 2.82 -0.42
C MET A 109 7.03 2.07 0.05
N PHE A 110 6.98 0.73 0.16
CA PHE A 110 8.12 -0.08 0.59
C PHE A 110 9.21 -0.20 -0.47
N THR A 111 8.86 0.04 -1.73
CA THR A 111 9.80 -0.01 -2.87
C THR A 111 10.10 1.37 -3.46
N TYR A 112 9.48 2.42 -2.94
CA TYR A 112 9.67 3.77 -3.44
C TYR A 112 11.07 4.29 -3.09
N ASP A 113 11.76 4.88 -4.06
CA ASP A 113 13.06 5.49 -3.83
C ASP A 113 12.92 6.77 -2.99
N ILE A 114 13.57 6.80 -1.83
CA ILE A 114 13.57 7.91 -0.89
C ILE A 114 14.92 8.62 -0.83
N SER A 115 15.90 8.28 -1.67
CA SER A 115 17.24 8.86 -1.58
C SER A 115 17.28 10.36 -1.91
N HIS A 116 16.22 10.88 -2.55
CA HIS A 116 16.14 12.25 -3.06
C HIS A 116 15.30 13.19 -2.20
N VAL A 117 14.73 12.72 -1.08
CA VAL A 117 13.85 13.50 -0.19
C VAL A 117 14.56 13.89 1.10
N ASP A 118 14.19 15.03 1.69
CA ASP A 118 14.80 15.55 2.92
C ASP A 118 14.05 15.12 4.19
N ALA A 119 12.78 14.76 4.02
CA ALA A 119 11.87 14.37 5.09
C ALA A 119 10.80 13.41 4.59
N ILE A 120 10.49 12.42 5.42
CA ILE A 120 9.40 11.46 5.23
C ILE A 120 8.37 11.71 6.32
N VAL A 121 7.12 11.82 5.91
CA VAL A 121 5.97 11.93 6.82
C VAL A 121 4.98 10.82 6.50
N GLY A 122 4.07 10.57 7.43
CA GLY A 122 3.00 9.62 7.21
C GLY A 122 2.08 9.48 8.41
N TRP A 123 0.92 8.88 8.15
CA TRP A 123 -0.06 8.47 9.15
C TRP A 123 -0.32 6.99 8.98
N TRP A 124 0.43 6.18 9.72
CA TRP A 124 0.32 4.72 9.65
C TRP A 124 -0.29 4.16 10.93
N VAL A 125 -1.15 3.17 10.77
CA VAL A 125 -1.77 2.46 11.90
C VAL A 125 -1.01 1.14 12.09
N PRO A 126 -0.36 0.93 13.25
CA PRO A 126 0.53 -0.22 13.45
C PRO A 126 -0.21 -1.56 13.53
N LYS A 127 -1.48 -1.56 13.95
CA LYS A 127 -2.37 -2.72 13.94
C LYS A 127 -3.81 -2.29 13.70
N PHE A 128 -4.51 -3.04 12.86
CA PHE A 128 -5.97 -3.00 12.78
C PHE A 128 -6.49 -3.99 13.84
N CYS A 129 -7.15 -3.47 14.88
CA CYS A 129 -7.82 -4.27 15.89
C CYS A 129 -9.10 -4.89 15.31
#